data_AF-A0A2A9G5A7-F1
#
_entry.id   AF-A0A2A9G5A7-F1
#
_cell.length_a   1.000
_cell.length_b   1.000
_cell.length_c   1.000
_cell.angle_alpha   90.00
_cell.angle_beta   90.00
_cell.angle_gamma   90.00
#
_symmetry.space_group_name_H-M   'P 1'
#
loop_
_entity.id
_entity.type
_entity.pdbx_description
1 polymer ?
#
loop_
_entity_poly.entity_id
_entity_poly.type
_entity_poly.pdbx_seq_one_letter_code
_entity_poly.pdbx_strand_id
1 'polypeptide(L)'
;MTKKHQCEQMPEEVQVYCTDHYTTEEQWFLFVSETATEMDLELSHELNEVGELLWQTAFNIIHCPYCSLKLEEIDNDSPHFHKAINYKFT
;
A
#
# COMPACT_ATOMS: atom_id res chain seq x y z
N MET A 1 -3.85 -16.91 -0.19
CA MET A 1 -5.21 -16.31 -0.20
C MET A 1 -5.03 -14.91 0.38
N THR A 2 -5.29 -13.84 -0.36
CA THR A 2 -4.98 -12.48 0.14
C THR A 2 -5.91 -12.12 1.30
N LYS A 3 -5.38 -11.98 2.52
CA LYS A 3 -6.15 -11.47 3.67
C LYS A 3 -6.11 -9.94 3.64
N LYS A 4 -7.23 -9.28 3.92
CA LYS A 4 -7.33 -7.81 4.01
C LYS A 4 -7.64 -7.43 5.44
N HIS A 5 -6.93 -6.44 5.97
CA HIS A 5 -7.26 -5.83 7.25
C HIS A 5 -8.31 -4.73 7.02
N GLN A 6 -9.42 -4.81 7.76
CA GLN A 6 -10.48 -3.80 7.73
C GLN A 6 -10.31 -2.87 8.93
N CYS A 7 -10.12 -1.59 8.67
CA CYS A 7 -9.88 -0.57 9.68
C CYS A 7 -10.72 0.67 9.36
N GLU A 8 -11.65 1.04 10.24
CA GLU A 8 -12.52 2.21 10.05
C GLU A 8 -11.77 3.56 10.13
N GLN A 9 -10.59 3.55 10.75
CA GLN A 9 -9.75 4.74 10.93
C GLN A 9 -8.73 4.92 9.79
N MET A 10 -8.68 3.98 8.84
CA MET A 10 -7.74 4.01 7.73
C MET A 10 -8.30 4.90 6.60
N PRO A 11 -7.50 5.86 6.09
CA PRO A 11 -7.88 6.66 4.92
C PRO A 11 -8.13 5.79 3.68
N GLU A 12 -8.87 6.31 2.71
CA GLU A 12 -9.26 5.56 1.49
C GLU A 12 -8.04 5.20 0.62
N GLU A 13 -7.02 6.06 0.65
CA GLU A 13 -5.76 5.92 -0.08
C GLU A 13 -4.81 4.88 0.51
N VAL A 14 -5.17 4.33 1.68
CA VAL A 14 -4.34 3.40 2.44
C VAL A 14 -5.00 2.04 2.52
N GLN A 15 -4.21 1.00 2.25
CA GLN A 15 -4.69 -0.37 2.26
C GLN A 15 -3.72 -1.29 2.99
N VAL A 16 -4.25 -2.30 3.68
CA VAL A 16 -3.43 -3.27 4.41
C VAL A 16 -3.81 -4.69 4.02
N TYR A 17 -2.84 -5.44 3.49
CA TYR A 17 -3.02 -6.82 3.00
C TYR A 17 -1.92 -7.75 3.51
N CYS A 18 -2.28 -9.01 3.70
CA CYS A 18 -1.32 -10.09 3.90
C CYS A 18 -1.02 -10.74 2.54
N THR A 19 0.25 -10.68 2.12
CA THR A 19 0.71 -11.18 0.81
C THR A 19 2.18 -11.58 0.85
N ASP A 20 2.57 -12.50 -0.03
CA ASP A 20 3.94 -12.94 -0.33
C ASP A 20 4.51 -12.28 -1.59
N HIS A 21 3.89 -11.20 -2.10
CA HIS A 21 4.32 -10.61 -3.37
C HIS A 21 5.72 -9.99 -3.33
N TYR A 22 6.17 -9.57 -2.15
CA TYR A 22 7.45 -8.86 -1.94
C TYR A 22 8.47 -9.67 -1.14
N THR A 23 8.07 -10.77 -0.53
CA THR A 23 8.84 -11.59 0.40
C THR A 23 8.59 -13.07 0.16
N THR A 24 9.47 -13.94 0.63
CA THR A 24 9.30 -15.39 0.47
C THR A 24 8.14 -15.99 1.26
N GLU A 25 7.68 -15.28 2.29
CA GLU A 25 6.58 -15.68 3.17
C GLU A 25 5.47 -14.62 3.15
N GLU A 26 4.22 -15.03 3.45
CA GLU A 26 3.09 -14.10 3.57
C GLU A 26 3.31 -13.17 4.76
N GLN A 27 3.44 -11.87 4.50
CA GLN A 27 3.58 -10.84 5.54
C GLN A 27 2.51 -9.78 5.36
N TRP A 28 2.24 -9.00 6.41
CA TRP A 28 1.35 -7.86 6.32
C TRP A 28 2.05 -6.64 5.74
N PHE A 29 1.45 -6.06 4.71
CA PHE A 29 1.92 -4.86 4.03
C PHE A 29 0.90 -3.74 4.13
N LEU A 30 1.40 -2.54 4.40
CA LEU A 30 0.68 -1.29 4.26
C LEU A 30 1.07 -0.63 2.93
N PHE A 31 0.05 -0.30 2.15
CA PHE A 31 0.15 0.38 0.88
C PHE A 31 -0.41 1.78 1.04
N VAL A 32 0.39 2.80 0.71
CA VAL A 32 -0.07 4.17 0.54
C VAL A 32 0.01 4.48 -0.94
N SER A 33 -1.08 4.91 -1.54
CA SER A 33 -1.16 5.19 -2.97
C SER A 33 -1.73 6.57 -3.24
N GLU A 34 -1.30 7.18 -4.33
CA GLU A 34 -1.98 8.34 -4.91
C GLU A 34 -2.51 7.97 -6.29
N THR A 35 -3.74 8.37 -6.57
CA THR A 35 -4.41 8.10 -7.84
C THR A 35 -4.80 9.40 -8.53
N ALA A 36 -4.77 9.41 -9.85
CA ALA A 36 -5.08 10.56 -10.67
C ALA A 36 -6.49 11.11 -10.39
N THR A 37 -6.58 12.42 -10.22
CA THR A 37 -7.84 13.18 -10.15
C THR A 37 -8.22 13.72 -11.52
N GLU A 38 -9.44 14.26 -11.65
CA GLU A 38 -9.86 14.97 -12.89
C GLU A 38 -8.89 16.11 -13.25
N MET A 39 -8.42 16.86 -12.25
CA MET A 39 -7.49 17.97 -12.46
C MET A 39 -6.13 17.50 -12.98
N ASP A 40 -5.66 16.32 -12.57
CA ASP A 40 -4.40 15.77 -13.07
C ASP A 40 -4.49 15.40 -14.56
N LEU A 41 -5.64 14.90 -15.01
CA LEU A 41 -5.90 14.59 -16.42
C LEU A 41 -5.91 15.85 -17.30
N GLU A 42 -6.42 16.97 -16.79
CA GLU A 42 -6.38 18.24 -17.51
C GLU A 42 -4.95 18.78 -17.68
N LEU A 43 -4.05 18.45 -16.75
CA LEU A 43 -2.68 18.94 -16.70
C LEU A 43 -1.66 18.02 -17.36
N SER A 44 -1.97 16.73 -17.55
CA SER A 44 -1.05 15.72 -18.08
C SER A 44 -1.65 14.91 -19.23
N HIS A 45 -0.93 14.88 -20.36
CA HIS A 45 -1.30 14.04 -21.51
C HIS A 45 -0.94 12.56 -21.36
N GLU A 46 -0.24 12.18 -20.26
CA GLU A 46 0.17 10.79 -20.01
C GLU A 46 -0.86 9.99 -19.19
N LEU A 47 -1.79 10.70 -18.54
CA LEU A 47 -2.87 10.12 -17.75
C LEU A 47 -4.09 9.87 -18.62
N ASN A 48 -4.68 8.69 -18.48
CA ASN A 48 -5.79 8.25 -19.34
C ASN A 48 -7.13 8.28 -18.62
N GLU A 49 -7.13 8.05 -17.30
CA GLU A 49 -8.35 7.93 -16.51
C GLU A 49 -8.19 8.40 -15.06
N VAL A 50 -9.30 8.91 -14.49
CA VAL A 50 -9.40 9.18 -13.06
C VAL A 50 -9.30 7.87 -12.30
N GLY A 51 -8.49 7.84 -11.24
CA GLY A 51 -8.19 6.63 -10.48
C GLY A 51 -6.92 5.89 -10.94
N GLU A 52 -6.27 6.32 -12.02
CA GLU A 52 -4.99 5.77 -12.46
C GLU A 52 -3.92 5.94 -11.36
N LEU A 53 -3.19 4.86 -11.04
CA LEU A 53 -2.18 4.88 -9.97
C LEU A 53 -0.96 5.73 -10.39
N LEU A 54 -0.71 6.83 -9.68
CA LEU A 54 0.43 7.73 -9.93
C LEU A 54 1.71 7.18 -9.28
N TRP A 55 1.62 6.89 -7.99
CA TRP A 55 2.67 6.23 -7.20
C TRP A 55 2.06 5.38 -6.10
N GLN A 56 2.86 4.45 -5.59
CA GLN A 56 2.52 3.65 -4.43
C GLN A 56 3.78 3.37 -3.61
N THR A 57 3.66 3.44 -2.28
CA THR A 57 4.68 2.97 -1.36
C THR A 57 4.14 1.80 -0.55
N ALA A 58 4.93 0.74 -0.44
CA ALA A 58 4.62 -0.47 0.31
C ALA A 58 5.63 -0.66 1.47
N PHE A 59 5.11 -0.97 2.65
CA PHE A 59 5.88 -1.23 3.87
C PHE A 59 5.38 -2.50 4.53
N ASN A 60 6.27 -3.39 4.99
CA ASN A 60 5.83 -4.46 5.87
C ASN A 60 5.55 -3.91 7.28
N ILE A 61 4.44 -4.34 7.89
CA ILE A 61 3.98 -3.88 9.19
C ILE A 61 3.50 -5.05 10.06
N ILE A 62 3.72 -4.96 11.37
CA ILE A 62 3.19 -5.91 12.35
C ILE A 62 1.99 -5.38 13.14
N HIS A 63 1.79 -4.05 13.09
CA HIS A 63 0.66 -3.35 13.71
C HIS A 63 0.03 -2.41 12.70
N CYS A 64 -1.30 -2.34 12.68
CA CYS A 64 -2.00 -1.31 11.92
C CYS A 64 -1.78 0.05 12.60
N PRO A 65 -1.23 1.07 11.92
CA PRO A 65 -0.94 2.36 12.54
C PRO A 65 -2.19 3.17 12.88
N TYR A 66 -3.36 2.78 12.35
CA TYR A 66 -4.61 3.50 12.56
C TYR A 66 -5.38 2.99 13.77
N CYS A 67 -5.62 1.68 13.87
CA CYS A 67 -6.37 1.08 14.99
C CYS A 67 -5.50 0.41 16.05
N SER A 68 -4.17 0.40 15.87
CA SER A 68 -3.21 -0.27 16.76
C SER A 68 -3.38 -1.79 16.88
N LEU A 69 -4.23 -2.41 16.04
CA LEU A 69 -4.40 -3.86 16.03
C LEU A 69 -3.09 -4.54 15.61
N LYS A 70 -2.66 -5.53 16.39
CA LYS A 70 -1.55 -6.42 16.04
C LYS A 70 -2.01 -7.40 14.96
N LEU A 71 -1.32 -7.41 13.83
CA LEU A 71 -1.66 -8.20 12.64
C LEU A 71 -0.90 -9.53 12.58
N GLU A 72 0.28 -9.57 13.17
CA GLU A 72 1.19 -10.71 13.15
C GLU A 72 1.88 -10.88 14.50
N GLU A 73 2.21 -12.13 14.85
CA GLU A 73 3.08 -12.41 15.98
C GLU A 73 4.51 -11.95 15.66
N ILE A 74 5.23 -11.37 16.64
CA ILE A 74 6.55 -10.81 16.39
C ILE A 74 7.51 -11.97 16.11
N ASP A 75 7.89 -12.14 14.85
CA ASP A 75 9.08 -12.90 14.49
C ASP A 75 10.24 -11.92 14.28
N ASN A 76 11.24 -12.01 15.15
CA ASN A 76 12.39 -11.11 15.12
C ASN A 76 13.37 -11.39 13.96
N ASP A 77 13.19 -12.50 13.23
CA ASP A 77 14.06 -12.90 12.13
C ASP A 77 13.49 -12.57 10.73
N SER A 78 12.28 -12.02 10.67
CA SER A 78 11.63 -11.66 9.41
C SER A 78 12.27 -10.40 8.78
N PRO A 79 12.63 -10.43 7.49
CA PRO A 79 13.24 -9.28 6.82
C PRO A 79 12.28 -8.08 6.78
N HIS A 80 12.80 -6.88 7.06
CA HIS A 80 12.07 -5.64 6.86
C HIS A 80 12.06 -5.25 5.38
N PHE A 81 10.88 -4.96 4.85
CA PHE A 81 10.66 -4.56 3.46
C PHE A 81 10.04 -3.17 3.38
N HIS A 82 10.65 -2.32 2.57
CA HIS A 82 10.11 -1.02 2.19
C HIS A 82 10.42 -0.77 0.72
N LYS A 83 9.42 -0.34 -0.06
CA LYS A 83 9.62 0.01 -1.46
C LYS A 83 8.65 1.11 -1.88
N ALA A 84 9.19 2.17 -2.47
CA ALA A 84 8.41 3.18 -3.18
C ALA A 84 8.49 2.89 -4.69
N ILE A 85 7.35 2.94 -5.37
CA ILE A 85 7.23 2.74 -6.82
C ILE A 85 6.50 3.94 -7.41
N ASN A 86 7.14 4.63 -8.35
CA ASN A 86 6.53 5.68 -9.15
C ASN A 86 6.15 5.08 -10.51
N TYR A 87 4.87 5.11 -10.86
CA TYR A 87 4.37 4.49 -12.09
C TYR A 87 4.32 5.47 -13.26
N LYS A 88 4.17 6.78 -12.97
CA LYS A 88 3.89 7.82 -13.97
C LYS A 88 4.73 9.10 -13.83
N PHE A 89 5.86 9.02 -13.13
CA PHE A 89 6.81 10.13 -12.98
C PHE A 89 8.23 9.77 -13.45
N THR A 90 8.36 9.01 -14.55
CA THR A 90 9.66 8.60 -15.12
C THR A 90 9.86 9.14 -16.52
#